data_AF-A0A0J8QK08-F1
#
_entry.id   AF-A0A0J8QK08-F1
#
_cell.length_a   1.000
_cell.length_b   1.000
_cell.length_c   1.000
_cell.angle_alpha   90.00
_cell.angle_beta   90.00
_cell.angle_gamma   90.00
#
_symmetry.space_group_name_H-M   'P 1'
#
loop_
_entity.id
_entity.type
_entity.pdbx_description
1 polymer ?
#
loop_
_entity_poly.entity_id
_entity_poly.type
_entity_poly.pdbx_seq_one_letter_code
_entity_poly.pdbx_strand_id
1 'polypeptide(L)'
;MKHITTIIRESLVDVSKGTWDDLPLRPLLKHRRSSCVVISRTTLMALFCVTNARPAFRHSGASGFRAAYPSYCGQWLVEWPLGDIAHVKFAAHDSHAHSRDVYPMKFQSRVDRCLQMLAGVVYSSGPTSFKCAFPGRKSSGQWILKYAVRGFGGAHGGRHLYNMIGGNVNEVDFLSMKPLGDSDIISNMIRLDLPSSEGNNHVVDLFVPEEEARALNRALDCLPWSSLSWSIHRGMRDILVAFAKPRMDRYRDQLAETLRSAVDRWPEKLVARGWDAQFIRRDMAHMATSAVAAGSGNSGDVVRIVTDIAMILWDGTTAELDETTFWRYDDPVESSPVLSPMAVVALVKCFVLEWSVDLDYQMYHDLPLELYLG
;
A
#
# COMPACT_ATOMS: atom_id res chain seq x y z
N MET A 1 -35.33 30.32 -4.36
CA MET A 1 -34.92 30.22 -5.78
C MET A 1 -34.00 29.01 -5.90
N LYS A 2 -34.32 28.13 -6.84
CA LYS A 2 -33.69 26.82 -7.05
C LYS A 2 -32.25 26.96 -7.54
N HIS A 3 -31.29 26.31 -6.88
CA HIS A 3 -30.11 25.76 -7.54
C HIS A 3 -29.86 24.35 -6.98
N ILE A 4 -30.65 23.40 -7.48
CA ILE A 4 -30.23 22.00 -7.52
C ILE A 4 -29.24 21.93 -8.68
N THR A 5 -27.95 21.99 -8.38
CA THR A 5 -26.92 21.65 -9.36
C THR A 5 -26.78 20.15 -9.34
N THR A 6 -27.47 19.50 -10.27
CA THR A 6 -27.23 18.10 -10.62
C THR A 6 -25.78 17.99 -11.09
N ILE A 7 -24.93 17.26 -10.34
CA ILE A 7 -23.63 16.86 -10.85
C ILE A 7 -23.90 15.88 -11.99
N ILE A 8 -23.78 16.39 -13.23
CA ILE A 8 -23.68 15.55 -14.41
C ILE A 8 -22.48 14.65 -14.16
N ARG A 9 -22.68 13.33 -14.32
CA ARG A 9 -21.57 12.38 -14.46
C ARG A 9 -20.75 12.85 -15.66
N GLU A 10 -19.77 13.72 -15.42
CA GLU A 10 -18.70 13.91 -16.38
C GLU A 10 -18.08 12.54 -16.54
N SER A 11 -18.12 12.05 -17.78
CA SER A 11 -17.41 10.86 -18.20
C SER A 11 -16.03 10.90 -17.59
N LEU A 12 -15.61 9.80 -16.96
CA LEU A 12 -14.21 9.58 -16.60
C LEU A 12 -13.37 9.98 -17.82
N VAL A 13 -12.78 11.18 -17.76
CA VAL A 13 -11.88 11.64 -18.80
C VAL A 13 -10.80 10.60 -18.85
N ASP A 14 -10.56 10.05 -20.03
CA ASP A 14 -9.48 9.11 -20.26
C ASP A 14 -8.16 9.86 -20.02
N VAL A 15 -7.71 9.88 -18.77
CA VAL A 15 -6.50 10.59 -18.31
C VAL A 15 -5.24 9.97 -18.91
N SER A 16 -5.37 8.94 -19.75
CA SER A 16 -4.25 8.28 -20.42
C SER A 16 -3.48 9.19 -21.39
N LYS A 17 -3.94 10.42 -21.67
CA LYS A 17 -3.26 11.37 -22.58
C LYS A 17 -3.23 12.86 -22.17
N GLY A 18 -3.84 13.26 -21.06
CA GLY A 18 -3.95 14.68 -20.67
C GLY A 18 -2.68 15.21 -20.01
N THR A 19 -2.19 16.36 -20.47
CA THR A 19 -1.21 17.15 -19.69
C THR A 19 -1.92 17.80 -18.50
N TRP A 20 -1.19 18.19 -17.45
CA TRP A 20 -1.80 18.89 -16.30
C TRP A 20 -2.57 20.16 -16.72
N ASP A 21 -2.19 20.73 -17.85
CA ASP A 21 -2.80 21.92 -18.47
C ASP A 21 -4.24 21.68 -18.95
N ASP A 22 -4.62 20.41 -19.20
CA ASP A 22 -5.95 20.03 -19.67
C ASP A 22 -6.95 19.82 -18.52
N LEU A 23 -6.51 19.92 -17.26
CA LEU A 23 -7.39 19.76 -16.12
C LEU A 23 -8.26 21.01 -15.93
N PRO A 24 -9.58 20.85 -15.76
CA PRO A 24 -10.48 21.98 -15.58
C PRO A 24 -10.10 22.78 -14.32
N LEU A 25 -9.73 24.04 -14.52
CA LEU A 25 -9.41 24.96 -13.43
C LEU A 25 -10.68 25.23 -12.61
N ARG A 26 -10.56 25.12 -11.28
CA ARG A 26 -11.62 25.52 -10.36
C ARG A 26 -11.27 26.85 -9.70
N PRO A 27 -12.24 27.79 -9.61
CA PRO A 27 -11.99 29.05 -8.93
C PRO A 27 -11.70 28.79 -7.45
N LEU A 28 -10.66 29.46 -6.93
CA LEU A 28 -10.37 29.45 -5.50
C LEU A 28 -11.37 30.37 -4.78
N LEU A 29 -11.89 29.89 -3.66
CA LEU A 29 -12.72 30.64 -2.74
C LEU A 29 -11.84 31.20 -1.63
N LYS A 30 -12.00 32.49 -1.34
CA LYS A 30 -11.34 33.09 -0.19
C LYS A 30 -12.02 32.61 1.09
N HIS A 31 -11.30 31.90 1.93
CA HIS A 31 -11.74 31.54 3.27
C HIS A 31 -10.74 32.08 4.29
N ARG A 32 -11.20 33.02 5.14
CA ARG A 32 -10.35 33.78 6.07
C ARG A 32 -9.17 34.45 5.33
N ARG A 33 -7.94 34.00 5.60
CA ARG A 33 -6.69 34.50 5.00
C ARG A 33 -6.14 33.59 3.90
N SER A 34 -6.81 32.49 3.59
CA SER A 34 -6.38 31.49 2.60
C SER A 34 -7.27 31.53 1.37
N SER A 35 -6.69 31.16 0.22
CA SER A 35 -7.43 30.89 -1.01
C SER A 35 -7.57 29.37 -1.11
N CYS A 36 -8.80 28.88 -1.03
CA CYS A 36 -9.09 27.46 -0.86
C CYS A 36 -9.91 26.93 -2.05
N VAL A 37 -9.84 25.63 -2.29
CA VAL A 37 -10.76 24.92 -3.19
C VAL A 37 -11.69 24.03 -2.35
N VAL A 38 -12.96 23.94 -2.76
CA VAL A 38 -13.90 23.01 -2.15
C VAL A 38 -13.59 21.61 -2.64
N ILE A 39 -13.29 20.71 -1.70
CA ILE A 39 -13.07 19.30 -1.98
C ILE A 39 -14.12 18.46 -1.27
N SER A 40 -14.45 17.32 -1.86
CA SER A 40 -15.27 16.32 -1.19
C SER A 40 -14.42 15.56 -0.17
N ARG A 41 -15.07 14.97 0.82
CA ARG A 41 -14.45 14.00 1.73
C ARG A 41 -13.76 12.86 0.99
N THR A 42 -14.35 12.38 -0.10
CA THR A 42 -13.77 11.33 -0.94
C THR A 42 -12.45 11.77 -1.57
N THR A 43 -12.40 13.02 -2.06
CA THR A 43 -11.16 13.62 -2.61
C THR A 43 -10.08 13.70 -1.53
N LEU A 44 -10.43 14.16 -0.32
CA LEU A 44 -9.47 14.21 0.78
C LEU A 44 -8.94 12.82 1.15
N MET A 45 -9.83 11.82 1.26
CA MET A 45 -9.40 10.46 1.54
C MET A 45 -8.46 9.95 0.44
N ALA A 46 -8.77 10.15 -0.83
CA ALA A 46 -7.88 9.77 -1.93
C ALA A 46 -6.49 10.43 -1.79
N LEU A 47 -6.42 11.71 -1.43
CA LEU A 47 -5.15 12.40 -1.17
C LEU A 47 -4.39 11.79 0.01
N PHE A 48 -5.08 11.43 1.10
CA PHE A 48 -4.45 10.72 2.22
C PHE A 48 -3.92 9.35 1.81
N CYS A 49 -4.67 8.57 1.04
CA CYS A 49 -4.25 7.26 0.54
C CYS A 49 -2.98 7.38 -0.32
N VAL A 50 -3.00 8.27 -1.32
CA VAL A 50 -1.92 8.40 -2.30
C VAL A 50 -0.64 8.94 -1.68
N THR A 51 -0.76 9.73 -0.61
CA THR A 51 0.39 10.28 0.12
C THR A 51 0.83 9.41 1.30
N ASN A 52 0.13 8.32 1.56
CA ASN A 52 0.28 7.48 2.75
C ASN A 52 0.21 8.28 4.06
N ALA A 53 -0.78 9.15 4.16
CA ALA A 53 -0.99 10.02 5.31
C ALA A 53 -1.42 9.21 6.55
N ARG A 54 -0.79 9.48 7.69
CA ARG A 54 -0.98 8.70 8.93
C ARG A 54 -1.35 9.61 10.08
N PRO A 55 -2.26 9.23 10.97
CA PRO A 55 -2.57 10.07 12.13
C PRO A 55 -1.35 10.19 13.05
N ALA A 56 -0.80 11.39 13.20
CA ALA A 56 0.18 11.71 14.25
C ALA A 56 -0.51 12.33 15.47
N PHE A 57 -1.59 13.06 15.23
CA PHE A 57 -2.36 13.73 16.26
C PHE A 57 -3.83 13.77 15.86
N ARG A 58 -4.72 13.50 16.82
CA ARG A 58 -6.16 13.73 16.69
C ARG A 58 -6.71 14.23 18.02
N HIS A 59 -7.53 15.25 17.95
CA HIS A 59 -8.24 15.80 19.10
C HIS A 59 -9.66 16.16 18.67
N SER A 60 -10.64 15.70 19.45
CA SER A 60 -12.05 16.08 19.30
C SER A 60 -12.57 16.52 20.66
N GLY A 61 -13.14 17.72 20.73
CA GLY A 61 -13.63 18.29 21.98
C GLY A 61 -14.48 19.53 21.77
N ALA A 62 -14.66 20.32 22.84
CA ALA A 62 -15.52 21.51 22.82
C ALA A 62 -15.10 22.58 21.81
N SER A 63 -13.85 22.57 21.34
CA SER A 63 -13.33 23.48 20.32
C SER A 63 -13.44 22.96 18.88
N GLY A 64 -14.03 21.77 18.69
CA GLY A 64 -14.13 21.07 17.42
C GLY A 64 -13.09 19.96 17.27
N PHE A 65 -12.84 19.57 16.03
CA PHE A 65 -11.91 18.51 15.63
C PHE A 65 -10.61 19.10 15.06
N ARG A 66 -9.46 18.54 15.45
CA ARG A 66 -8.15 18.88 14.90
C ARG A 66 -7.33 17.62 14.71
N ALA A 67 -6.66 17.50 13.58
CA ALA A 67 -5.79 16.37 13.31
C ALA A 67 -4.60 16.74 12.42
N ALA A 68 -3.49 16.04 12.63
CA ALA A 68 -2.30 16.15 11.80
C ALA A 68 -1.97 14.77 11.23
N TYR A 69 -1.71 14.74 9.92
CA TYR A 69 -1.35 13.54 9.19
C TYR A 69 -0.06 13.73 8.39
N PRO A 70 1.12 13.39 8.96
CA PRO A 70 2.34 13.27 8.17
C PRO A 70 2.17 12.25 7.05
N SER A 71 2.77 12.55 5.91
CA SER A 71 2.72 11.79 4.67
C SER A 71 4.09 11.83 3.99
N TYR A 72 4.26 11.08 2.89
CA TYR A 72 5.54 11.06 2.16
C TYR A 72 5.92 12.37 1.52
N CYS A 73 4.96 13.22 1.20
CA CYS A 73 5.20 14.47 0.49
C CYS A 73 4.98 15.72 1.36
N GLY A 74 4.54 15.56 2.61
CA GLY A 74 4.34 16.68 3.51
C GLY A 74 3.56 16.31 4.76
N GLN A 75 2.88 17.30 5.31
CA GLN A 75 1.99 17.15 6.45
C GLN A 75 0.63 17.73 6.12
N TRP A 76 -0.41 16.91 6.28
CA TRP A 76 -1.79 17.36 6.22
C TRP A 76 -2.25 17.83 7.59
N LEU A 77 -2.99 18.93 7.62
CA LEU A 77 -3.61 19.46 8.83
C LEU A 77 -5.10 19.59 8.56
N VAL A 78 -5.93 18.97 9.39
CA VAL A 78 -7.39 19.09 9.34
C VAL A 78 -7.85 19.83 10.57
N GLU A 79 -8.58 20.92 10.37
CA GLU A 79 -9.16 21.73 11.43
C GLU A 79 -10.66 21.89 11.13
N TRP A 80 -11.51 21.41 12.03
CA TRP A 80 -12.94 21.60 11.95
C TRP A 80 -13.45 22.20 13.26
N PRO A 81 -13.46 23.55 13.37
CA PRO A 81 -14.00 24.22 14.54
C PRO A 81 -15.51 23.97 14.68
N LEU A 82 -15.99 23.89 15.92
CA LEU A 82 -17.43 23.75 16.17
C LEU A 82 -18.19 24.96 15.60
N GLY A 83 -19.20 24.70 14.77
CA GLY A 83 -20.04 25.73 14.15
C GLY A 83 -19.42 26.44 12.94
N ASP A 84 -18.27 25.96 12.44
CA ASP A 84 -17.60 26.50 11.24
C ASP A 84 -17.34 25.39 10.20
N ILE A 85 -16.83 25.78 9.04
CA ILE A 85 -16.47 24.89 7.95
C ILE A 85 -15.17 24.16 8.29
N ALA A 86 -15.08 22.89 7.90
CA ALA A 86 -13.85 22.12 8.02
C ALA A 86 -12.82 22.55 6.97
N HIS A 87 -11.61 22.84 7.44
CA HIS A 87 -10.50 23.33 6.65
C HIS A 87 -9.34 22.35 6.68
N VAL A 88 -8.73 22.13 5.52
CA VAL A 88 -7.59 21.25 5.31
C VAL A 88 -6.46 22.10 4.77
N LYS A 89 -5.26 21.92 5.34
CA LYS A 89 -4.03 22.50 4.81
C LYS A 89 -3.05 21.39 4.48
N PHE A 90 -2.29 21.58 3.41
CA PHE A 90 -1.16 20.72 3.09
C PHE A 90 0.13 21.54 3.10
N ALA A 91 1.04 21.17 3.99
CA ALA A 91 2.39 21.72 4.01
C ALA A 91 3.33 20.70 3.36
N ALA A 92 3.81 20.97 2.15
CA ALA A 92 4.74 20.09 1.48
C ALA A 92 6.08 20.02 2.24
N HIS A 93 6.79 18.90 2.12
CA HIS A 93 8.18 18.83 2.55
C HIS A 93 9.01 19.66 1.57
N ASP A 94 9.22 20.95 1.86
CA ASP A 94 9.99 21.86 1.01
C ASP A 94 11.52 21.64 1.08
N SER A 95 11.98 20.49 1.57
CA SER A 95 13.37 20.28 1.95
C SER A 95 14.29 19.80 0.82
N HIS A 96 13.76 19.55 -0.38
CA HIS A 96 14.59 18.98 -1.43
C HIS A 96 15.49 20.01 -2.12
N ALA A 97 16.72 20.17 -1.60
CA ALA A 97 17.76 20.97 -2.23
C ALA A 97 18.78 20.03 -2.87
N HIS A 98 18.97 20.11 -4.19
CA HIS A 98 19.89 19.28 -4.98
C HIS A 98 21.33 19.22 -4.38
N SER A 99 21.77 20.27 -3.68
CA SER A 99 23.09 20.30 -3.04
C SER A 99 23.19 19.52 -1.72
N ARG A 100 22.08 19.03 -1.16
CA ARG A 100 21.99 18.39 0.16
C ARG A 100 21.34 17.01 0.14
N ASP A 101 20.53 16.71 -0.87
CA ASP A 101 19.86 15.41 -0.96
C ASP A 101 20.73 14.36 -1.65
N VAL A 102 20.65 13.14 -1.13
CA VAL A 102 21.27 11.95 -1.71
C VAL A 102 20.34 11.21 -2.68
N TYR A 103 19.12 11.72 -2.84
CA TYR A 103 17.96 11.09 -3.46
C TYR A 103 17.73 11.60 -4.90
N PRO A 104 17.23 10.76 -5.82
CA PRO A 104 16.76 11.21 -7.13
C PRO A 104 15.68 12.31 -7.04
N MET A 105 15.69 13.24 -7.99
CA MET A 105 14.73 14.35 -8.06
C MET A 105 13.28 13.92 -8.31
N LYS A 106 13.07 12.74 -8.91
CA LYS A 106 11.75 12.20 -9.22
C LYS A 106 11.70 10.74 -8.87
N PHE A 107 10.59 10.35 -8.26
CA PHE A 107 10.27 8.95 -7.99
C PHE A 107 9.00 8.57 -8.73
N GLN A 108 8.99 7.39 -9.33
CA GLN A 108 7.78 6.82 -9.90
C GLN A 108 6.83 6.44 -8.75
N SER A 109 5.57 6.86 -8.82
CA SER A 109 4.54 6.43 -7.87
C SER A 109 3.47 5.63 -8.61
N ARG A 110 3.07 4.48 -8.07
CA ARG A 110 2.05 3.58 -8.64
C ARG A 110 0.66 3.86 -8.08
N VAL A 111 0.18 5.08 -8.35
CA VAL A 111 -1.12 5.57 -7.89
C VAL A 111 -2.28 4.72 -8.42
N ASP A 112 -2.12 4.14 -9.62
CA ASP A 112 -3.07 3.24 -10.27
C ASP A 112 -3.44 2.00 -9.43
N ARG A 113 -2.51 1.52 -8.59
CA ARG A 113 -2.70 0.34 -7.73
C ARG A 113 -2.98 0.68 -6.27
N CYS A 114 -2.67 1.90 -5.83
CA CYS A 114 -2.82 2.33 -4.44
C CYS A 114 -4.25 2.09 -3.89
N LEU A 115 -5.27 2.47 -4.67
CA LEU A 115 -6.66 2.33 -4.25
C LEU A 115 -7.14 0.86 -4.21
N GLN A 116 -6.57 0.00 -5.06
CA GLN A 116 -6.84 -1.44 -5.03
C GLN A 116 -6.24 -2.06 -3.77
N MET A 117 -4.98 -1.72 -3.46
CA MET A 117 -4.31 -2.18 -2.24
C MET A 117 -5.03 -1.72 -0.97
N LEU A 118 -5.59 -0.51 -0.97
CA LEU A 118 -6.41 0.00 0.12
C LEU A 118 -7.78 -0.69 0.24
N ALA A 119 -8.41 -1.00 -0.90
CA ALA A 119 -9.66 -1.76 -0.93
C ALA A 119 -9.47 -3.24 -0.54
N GLY A 120 -8.21 -3.68 -0.37
CA GLY A 120 -7.86 -5.05 -0.05
C GLY A 120 -8.01 -5.98 -1.23
N VAL A 121 -7.77 -5.47 -2.45
CA VAL A 121 -7.88 -6.21 -3.70
C VAL A 121 -6.49 -6.32 -4.34
N VAL A 122 -6.01 -7.56 -4.50
CA VAL A 122 -4.86 -7.87 -5.35
C VAL A 122 -5.36 -8.14 -6.76
N TYR A 123 -4.78 -7.44 -7.73
CA TYR A 123 -5.15 -7.50 -9.13
C TYR A 123 -3.90 -7.67 -9.99
N SER A 124 -3.90 -8.68 -10.86
CA SER A 124 -2.98 -8.80 -12.00
C SER A 124 -3.79 -8.99 -13.28
N SER A 125 -3.52 -8.16 -14.28
CA SER A 125 -3.97 -8.33 -15.67
C SER A 125 -3.02 -9.18 -16.51
N GLY A 126 -2.05 -9.84 -15.87
CA GLY A 126 -1.08 -10.69 -16.53
C GLY A 126 -1.68 -11.95 -17.17
N PRO A 127 -0.84 -12.85 -17.71
CA PRO A 127 -1.24 -14.02 -18.50
C PRO A 127 -2.31 -14.91 -17.86
N THR A 128 -2.36 -14.89 -16.53
CA THR A 128 -3.19 -15.77 -15.70
C THR A 128 -4.32 -15.06 -14.99
N SER A 129 -4.54 -13.76 -15.25
CA SER A 129 -5.61 -12.90 -14.71
C SER A 129 -6.09 -13.27 -13.30
N PHE A 130 -5.61 -12.55 -12.29
CA PHE A 130 -5.98 -12.80 -10.89
C PHE A 130 -6.63 -11.56 -10.26
N LYS A 131 -7.80 -11.73 -9.63
CA LYS A 131 -8.47 -10.68 -8.86
C LYS A 131 -9.03 -11.27 -7.57
N CYS A 132 -8.39 -10.99 -6.45
CA CYS A 132 -8.82 -11.52 -5.16
C CYS A 132 -8.85 -10.43 -4.09
N ALA A 133 -9.96 -10.38 -3.38
CA ALA A 133 -10.17 -9.50 -2.25
C ALA A 133 -9.95 -10.22 -0.91
N PHE A 134 -9.54 -9.46 0.09
CA PHE A 134 -9.18 -9.96 1.41
C PHE A 134 -10.16 -9.50 2.49
N PRO A 135 -10.34 -10.28 3.56
CA PRO A 135 -11.19 -9.90 4.68
C PRO A 135 -10.48 -8.88 5.58
N GLY A 136 -11.27 -8.09 6.32
CA GLY A 136 -10.73 -7.24 7.39
C GLY A 136 -10.33 -8.07 8.62
N ARG A 137 -9.73 -7.40 9.63
CA ARG A 137 -9.45 -8.03 10.93
C ARG A 137 -10.72 -8.59 11.57
N LYS A 138 -10.56 -9.65 12.35
CA LYS A 138 -11.61 -10.30 13.14
C LYS A 138 -11.35 -10.11 14.63
N SER A 139 -12.39 -10.32 15.44
CA SER A 139 -12.26 -10.42 16.89
C SER A 139 -11.43 -11.64 17.27
N SER A 140 -10.92 -11.66 18.50
CA SER A 140 -10.13 -12.78 19.01
C SER A 140 -10.85 -14.11 18.83
N GLY A 141 -10.10 -15.17 18.54
CA GLY A 141 -10.63 -16.53 18.41
C GLY A 141 -10.06 -17.28 17.24
N GLN A 142 -10.70 -18.41 16.92
CA GLN A 142 -10.26 -19.33 15.87
C GLN A 142 -11.12 -19.16 14.62
N TRP A 143 -10.44 -19.00 13.49
CA TRP A 143 -11.05 -18.72 12.21
C TRP A 143 -10.44 -19.61 11.13
N ILE A 144 -11.23 -19.95 10.12
CA ILE A 144 -10.77 -20.64 8.92
C ILE A 144 -10.90 -19.72 7.71
N LEU A 145 -9.87 -19.68 6.88
CA LEU A 145 -9.89 -18.94 5.62
C LEU A 145 -10.68 -19.75 4.59
N LYS A 146 -11.60 -19.10 3.86
CA LYS A 146 -12.39 -19.72 2.80
C LYS A 146 -12.37 -18.88 1.53
N TYR A 147 -12.02 -19.52 0.42
CA TYR A 147 -12.09 -18.93 -0.91
C TYR A 147 -13.51 -18.96 -1.47
N ALA A 148 -13.96 -17.85 -2.05
CA ALA A 148 -15.24 -17.75 -2.73
C ALA A 148 -15.05 -17.06 -4.09
N VAL A 149 -15.29 -17.81 -5.16
CA VAL A 149 -15.28 -17.28 -6.53
C VAL A 149 -16.35 -16.20 -6.67
N ARG A 150 -15.96 -15.03 -7.18
CA ARG A 150 -16.81 -13.84 -7.33
C ARG A 150 -17.55 -13.42 -6.06
N GLY A 151 -16.97 -13.73 -4.89
CA GLY A 151 -17.60 -13.53 -3.59
C GLY A 151 -17.56 -12.09 -3.07
N PHE A 152 -16.83 -11.18 -3.70
CA PHE A 152 -16.52 -9.86 -3.12
C PHE A 152 -17.74 -8.95 -2.94
N GLY A 153 -18.83 -9.18 -3.68
CA GLY A 153 -20.11 -8.48 -3.48
C GLY A 153 -20.63 -8.56 -2.03
N GLY A 154 -20.27 -9.61 -1.29
CA GLY A 154 -20.62 -9.80 0.11
C GLY A 154 -19.72 -9.09 1.13
N ALA A 155 -18.61 -8.48 0.73
CA ALA A 155 -17.66 -7.85 1.64
C ALA A 155 -18.10 -6.41 1.98
N HIS A 156 -18.42 -6.08 3.23
CA HIS A 156 -19.00 -4.76 3.54
C HIS A 156 -18.04 -3.58 3.28
N GLY A 157 -16.84 -3.57 3.88
CA GLY A 157 -15.93 -2.42 3.83
C GLY A 157 -15.23 -2.23 2.48
N GLY A 158 -14.43 -3.21 2.05
CA GLY A 158 -13.60 -3.12 0.84
C GLY A 158 -14.41 -2.87 -0.44
N ARG A 159 -15.63 -3.42 -0.56
CA ARG A 159 -16.46 -3.29 -1.76
C ARG A 159 -16.86 -1.83 -2.03
N HIS A 160 -17.11 -1.04 -0.98
CA HIS A 160 -17.56 0.33 -1.14
C HIS A 160 -16.45 1.18 -1.75
N LEU A 161 -15.23 1.03 -1.22
CA LEU A 161 -14.06 1.70 -1.77
C LEU A 161 -13.78 1.24 -3.20
N TYR A 162 -13.83 -0.07 -3.47
CA TYR A 162 -13.60 -0.61 -4.80
C TYR A 162 -14.61 -0.12 -5.85
N ASN A 163 -15.90 -0.03 -5.48
CA ASN A 163 -16.93 0.55 -6.36
C ASN A 163 -16.73 2.04 -6.60
N MET A 164 -16.32 2.81 -5.57
CA MET A 164 -16.10 4.26 -5.70
C MET A 164 -14.99 4.59 -6.71
N ILE A 165 -14.05 3.67 -6.92
CA ILE A 165 -12.96 3.83 -7.89
C ILE A 165 -13.26 3.21 -9.25
N GLY A 166 -14.52 2.85 -9.51
CA GLY A 166 -14.98 2.27 -10.78
C GLY A 166 -14.77 0.76 -10.93
N GLY A 167 -14.38 0.07 -9.86
CA GLY A 167 -14.21 -1.39 -9.87
C GLY A 167 -15.55 -2.14 -9.92
N ASN A 168 -15.55 -3.31 -10.56
CA ASN A 168 -16.71 -4.22 -10.60
C ASN A 168 -16.52 -5.37 -9.60
N VAL A 169 -17.28 -5.36 -8.50
CA VAL A 169 -17.19 -6.36 -7.43
C VAL A 169 -17.55 -7.79 -7.86
N ASN A 170 -18.32 -7.95 -8.94
CA ASN A 170 -18.79 -9.25 -9.43
C ASN A 170 -17.69 -10.03 -10.19
N GLU A 171 -16.55 -9.39 -10.45
CA GLU A 171 -15.39 -10.00 -11.12
C GLU A 171 -14.28 -10.39 -10.14
N VAL A 172 -14.50 -10.18 -8.84
CA VAL A 172 -13.47 -10.29 -7.82
C VAL A 172 -13.79 -11.45 -6.89
N ASP A 173 -12.87 -12.41 -6.84
CA ASP A 173 -12.91 -13.50 -5.88
C ASP A 173 -12.63 -12.99 -4.47
N PHE A 174 -13.02 -13.74 -3.44
CA PHE A 174 -12.96 -13.25 -2.07
C PHE A 174 -12.47 -14.32 -1.10
N LEU A 175 -11.43 -13.98 -0.34
CA LEU A 175 -11.03 -14.69 0.86
C LEU A 175 -11.86 -14.18 2.03
N SER A 176 -12.57 -15.08 2.69
CA SER A 176 -13.40 -14.78 3.86
C SER A 176 -12.89 -15.51 5.08
N MET A 177 -12.94 -14.89 6.25
CA MET A 177 -12.68 -15.56 7.53
C MET A 177 -14.02 -15.99 8.12
N LYS A 178 -14.20 -17.31 8.29
CA LYS A 178 -15.35 -17.90 8.98
C LYS A 178 -14.93 -18.45 10.34
N PRO A 179 -15.80 -18.46 11.36
CA PRO A 179 -15.51 -19.14 12.61
C PRO A 179 -15.16 -20.60 12.32
N LEU A 180 -14.17 -21.14 13.01
CA LEU A 180 -13.82 -22.55 12.92
C LEU A 180 -14.98 -23.39 13.50
N GLY A 181 -15.49 -24.34 12.73
CA GLY A 181 -16.56 -25.24 13.17
C GLY A 181 -16.02 -26.55 13.73
N ASP A 182 -16.83 -27.24 14.54
CA ASP A 182 -16.44 -28.51 15.19
C ASP A 182 -16.12 -29.64 14.19
N SER A 183 -16.62 -29.54 12.95
CA SER A 183 -16.39 -30.51 11.88
C SER A 183 -15.15 -30.21 11.02
N ASP A 184 -14.50 -29.07 11.22
CA ASP A 184 -13.34 -28.68 10.42
C ASP A 184 -12.11 -29.50 10.83
N ILE A 185 -11.55 -30.25 9.89
CA ILE A 185 -10.35 -31.07 10.11
C ILE A 185 -9.13 -30.16 10.03
N ILE A 186 -8.57 -29.79 11.18
CA ILE A 186 -7.42 -28.86 11.28
C ILE A 186 -6.10 -29.51 10.81
N SER A 187 -6.00 -30.84 10.85
CA SER A 187 -4.77 -31.54 10.48
C SER A 187 -4.36 -31.18 9.05
N ASN A 188 -3.13 -30.67 8.89
CA ASN A 188 -2.52 -30.21 7.64
C ASN A 188 -2.88 -28.77 7.18
N MET A 189 -3.58 -27.98 7.99
CA MET A 189 -3.77 -26.55 7.72
C MET A 189 -2.60 -25.71 8.22
N ILE A 190 -2.24 -24.66 7.48
CA ILE A 190 -1.28 -23.66 7.96
C ILE A 190 -1.98 -22.79 9.02
N ARG A 191 -1.38 -22.65 10.19
CA ARG A 191 -1.85 -21.73 11.24
C ARG A 191 -1.10 -20.40 11.14
N LEU A 192 -1.83 -19.31 11.08
CA LEU A 192 -1.31 -17.95 11.13
C LEU A 192 -1.79 -17.25 12.39
N ASP A 193 -0.86 -16.61 13.10
CA ASP A 193 -1.18 -15.79 14.27
C ASP A 193 -1.32 -14.33 13.82
N LEU A 194 -2.54 -13.78 13.94
CA LEU A 194 -2.89 -12.47 13.41
C LEU A 194 -3.35 -11.49 14.50
N PRO A 195 -3.17 -10.17 14.30
CA PRO A 195 -3.75 -9.16 15.18
C PRO A 195 -5.28 -9.18 15.18
N SER A 196 -5.89 -9.09 16.35
CA SER A 196 -7.35 -8.91 16.49
C SER A 196 -7.81 -7.49 16.16
N SER A 197 -9.10 -7.36 15.79
CA SER A 197 -9.79 -6.07 15.72
C SER A 197 -10.00 -5.41 17.08
N GLU A 198 -9.85 -6.17 18.17
CA GLU A 198 -10.01 -5.70 19.56
C GLU A 198 -8.72 -5.10 20.15
N GLY A 199 -7.63 -5.09 19.38
CA GLY A 199 -6.34 -4.50 19.77
C GLY A 199 -5.23 -5.53 19.98
N ASN A 200 -4.05 -5.03 20.35
CA ASN A 200 -2.79 -5.78 20.29
C ASN A 200 -2.65 -6.91 21.34
N ASN A 201 -3.51 -6.96 22.36
CA ASN A 201 -3.48 -7.99 23.40
C ASN A 201 -4.33 -9.23 23.04
N HIS A 202 -4.98 -9.21 21.88
CA HIS A 202 -5.90 -10.25 21.43
C HIS A 202 -5.38 -10.87 20.13
N VAL A 203 -5.38 -12.19 20.07
CA VAL A 203 -4.85 -12.95 18.94
C VAL A 203 -5.99 -13.62 18.18
N VAL A 204 -5.84 -13.63 16.86
CA VAL A 204 -6.66 -14.38 15.93
C VAL A 204 -5.84 -15.54 15.39
N ASP A 205 -6.30 -16.76 15.65
CA ASP A 205 -5.74 -17.95 15.04
C ASP A 205 -6.46 -18.19 13.71
N LEU A 206 -5.77 -17.98 12.60
CA LEU A 206 -6.30 -18.25 11.27
C LEU A 206 -5.74 -19.56 10.72
N PHE A 207 -6.63 -20.52 10.47
CA PHE A 207 -6.32 -21.76 9.77
C PHE A 207 -6.53 -21.58 8.26
N VAL A 208 -5.51 -21.93 7.49
CA VAL A 208 -5.47 -21.79 6.03
C VAL A 208 -5.39 -23.18 5.41
N PRO A 209 -6.46 -23.65 4.74
CA PRO A 209 -6.41 -24.89 3.98
C PRO A 209 -5.55 -24.75 2.71
N GLU A 210 -5.22 -25.88 2.08
CA GLU A 210 -4.30 -25.94 0.95
C GLU A 210 -4.77 -25.13 -0.28
N GLU A 211 -6.07 -25.12 -0.57
CA GLU A 211 -6.63 -24.34 -1.69
C GLU A 211 -6.47 -22.83 -1.47
N GLU A 212 -6.80 -22.36 -0.27
CA GLU A 212 -6.58 -20.97 0.12
C GLU A 212 -5.10 -20.61 0.17
N ALA A 213 -4.22 -21.53 0.60
CA ALA A 213 -2.78 -21.32 0.56
C ALA A 213 -2.28 -21.11 -0.88
N ARG A 214 -2.82 -21.84 -1.88
CA ARG A 214 -2.54 -21.59 -3.30
C ARG A 214 -3.01 -20.20 -3.74
N ALA A 215 -4.17 -19.74 -3.29
CA ALA A 215 -4.66 -18.39 -3.56
C ALA A 215 -3.79 -17.30 -2.91
N LEU A 216 -3.27 -17.54 -1.70
CA LEU A 216 -2.34 -16.63 -1.02
C LEU A 216 -0.98 -16.56 -1.72
N ASN A 217 -0.39 -17.69 -2.12
CA ASN A 217 0.82 -17.72 -2.94
C ASN A 217 0.63 -16.92 -4.23
N ARG A 218 -0.53 -17.12 -4.89
CA ARG A 218 -0.87 -16.37 -6.09
C ARG A 218 -0.99 -14.87 -5.84
N ALA A 219 -1.60 -14.48 -4.73
CA ALA A 219 -1.71 -13.08 -4.35
C ALA A 219 -0.34 -12.44 -4.09
N LEU A 220 0.59 -13.14 -3.43
CA LEU A 220 1.96 -12.66 -3.23
C LEU A 220 2.70 -12.46 -4.56
N ASP A 221 2.55 -13.40 -5.49
CA ASP A 221 3.11 -13.28 -6.84
C ASP A 221 2.55 -12.08 -7.61
N CYS A 222 1.27 -11.77 -7.40
CA CYS A 222 0.55 -10.69 -8.09
C CYS A 222 0.51 -9.36 -7.33
N LEU A 223 1.28 -9.19 -6.25
CA LEU A 223 1.41 -7.88 -5.60
C LEU A 223 1.90 -6.86 -6.64
N PRO A 224 1.39 -5.63 -6.68
CA PRO A 224 1.92 -4.62 -7.59
C PRO A 224 3.33 -4.18 -7.16
N TRP A 225 4.24 -3.96 -8.11
CA TRP A 225 5.52 -3.35 -7.81
C TRP A 225 5.33 -1.90 -7.38
N SER A 226 6.07 -1.46 -6.37
CA SER A 226 6.09 -0.06 -5.94
C SER A 226 7.42 0.30 -5.30
N SER A 227 7.88 1.51 -5.55
CA SER A 227 9.08 2.09 -4.92
C SER A 227 8.79 2.74 -3.57
N LEU A 228 7.54 2.69 -3.11
CA LEU A 228 7.08 3.20 -1.82
C LEU A 228 6.18 2.17 -1.15
N SER A 229 6.10 2.22 0.17
CA SER A 229 5.16 1.37 0.88
C SER A 229 3.73 1.87 0.75
N TRP A 230 2.79 0.93 0.79
CA TRP A 230 1.38 1.19 0.51
C TRP A 230 0.67 1.74 1.75
N SER A 231 -0.34 2.59 1.52
CA SER A 231 -1.54 2.56 2.36
C SER A 231 -2.33 1.30 2.01
N ILE A 232 -2.43 0.36 2.94
CA ILE A 232 -2.90 -0.99 2.64
C ILE A 232 -4.05 -1.43 3.55
N HIS A 233 -4.92 -2.28 3.02
CA HIS A 233 -5.98 -2.91 3.81
C HIS A 233 -5.41 -3.79 4.93
N ARG A 234 -5.77 -3.51 6.19
CA ARG A 234 -5.25 -4.17 7.40
C ARG A 234 -5.24 -5.69 7.31
N GLY A 235 -6.41 -6.30 7.09
CA GLY A 235 -6.50 -7.76 7.08
C GLY A 235 -5.77 -8.40 5.91
N MET A 236 -5.68 -7.71 4.76
CA MET A 236 -4.87 -8.20 3.64
C MET A 236 -3.38 -8.23 4.01
N ARG A 237 -2.88 -7.13 4.55
CA ARG A 237 -1.49 -7.00 5.00
C ARG A 237 -1.17 -8.07 6.03
N ASP A 238 -1.97 -8.16 7.09
CA ASP A 238 -1.68 -9.05 8.21
C ASP A 238 -1.65 -10.52 7.76
N ILE A 239 -2.63 -10.95 6.94
CA ILE A 239 -2.68 -12.31 6.39
C ILE A 239 -1.46 -12.58 5.49
N LEU A 240 -1.19 -11.71 4.52
CA LEU A 240 -0.12 -11.93 3.56
C LEU A 240 1.27 -11.88 4.21
N VAL A 241 1.50 -10.95 5.15
CA VAL A 241 2.77 -10.88 5.90
C VAL A 241 2.95 -12.14 6.75
N ALA A 242 1.94 -12.53 7.54
CA ALA A 242 2.05 -13.73 8.37
C ALA A 242 2.28 -15.00 7.54
N PHE A 243 1.59 -15.12 6.41
CA PHE A 243 1.71 -16.25 5.50
C PHE A 243 3.06 -16.30 4.80
N ALA A 244 3.59 -15.17 4.33
CA ALA A 244 4.88 -15.09 3.63
C ALA A 244 6.08 -15.23 4.58
N LYS A 245 5.92 -14.86 5.85
CA LYS A 245 7.01 -14.70 6.83
C LYS A 245 7.97 -15.90 6.90
N PRO A 246 7.53 -17.17 7.00
CA PRO A 246 8.45 -18.30 7.11
C PRO A 246 9.39 -18.44 5.91
N ARG A 247 8.88 -18.19 4.70
CA ARG A 247 9.69 -18.22 3.47
C ARG A 247 10.54 -16.96 3.36
N MET A 248 9.98 -15.77 3.60
CA MET A 248 10.74 -14.52 3.60
C MET A 248 11.94 -14.57 4.57
N ASP A 249 11.74 -15.07 5.79
CA ASP A 249 12.80 -15.17 6.80
C ASP A 249 13.91 -16.14 6.39
N ARG A 250 13.61 -17.20 5.62
CA ARG A 250 14.61 -18.12 5.06
C ARG A 250 15.52 -17.44 4.03
N TYR A 251 14.97 -16.55 3.22
CA TYR A 251 15.69 -15.85 2.15
C TYR A 251 16.24 -14.48 2.57
N ARG A 252 15.98 -14.04 3.80
CA ARG A 252 16.26 -12.67 4.25
C ARG A 252 17.74 -12.31 4.15
N ASP A 253 18.62 -13.20 4.60
CA ASP A 253 20.07 -13.01 4.53
C ASP A 253 20.59 -13.04 3.09
N GLN A 254 20.10 -13.98 2.28
CA GLN A 254 20.47 -14.07 0.86
C GLN A 254 20.01 -12.85 0.06
N LEU A 255 18.83 -12.31 0.36
CA LEU A 255 18.34 -11.06 -0.23
C LEU A 255 19.23 -9.89 0.17
N ALA A 256 19.52 -9.74 1.46
CA ALA A 256 20.39 -8.66 1.95
C ALA A 256 21.77 -8.70 1.26
N GLU A 257 22.37 -9.89 1.14
CA GLU A 257 23.66 -10.05 0.48
C GLU A 257 23.59 -9.82 -1.03
N THR A 258 22.52 -10.29 -1.69
CA THR A 258 22.31 -10.03 -3.13
C THR A 258 22.20 -8.52 -3.41
N LEU A 259 21.46 -7.77 -2.58
CA LEU A 259 21.33 -6.31 -2.72
C LEU A 259 22.66 -5.60 -2.44
N ARG A 260 23.42 -6.02 -1.42
CA ARG A 260 24.76 -5.48 -1.13
C ARG A 260 25.69 -5.68 -2.32
N SER A 261 25.78 -6.91 -2.81
CA SER A 261 26.58 -7.26 -3.98
C SER A 261 26.17 -6.47 -5.23
N ALA A 262 24.88 -6.14 -5.39
CA ALA A 262 24.41 -5.33 -6.51
C ALA A 262 24.92 -3.88 -6.45
N VAL A 263 24.91 -3.28 -5.26
CA VAL A 263 25.45 -1.92 -5.04
C VAL A 263 26.96 -1.89 -5.32
N ASP A 264 27.69 -2.90 -4.85
CA ASP A 264 29.15 -2.97 -5.00
C ASP A 264 29.56 -3.21 -6.46
N ARG A 265 28.80 -4.02 -7.21
CA ARG A 265 29.13 -4.41 -8.58
C ARG A 265 28.71 -3.40 -9.63
N TRP A 266 27.58 -2.72 -9.43
CA TRP A 266 27.00 -1.81 -10.42
C TRP A 266 26.60 -0.43 -9.85
N PRO A 267 27.51 0.26 -9.14
CA PRO A 267 27.21 1.59 -8.59
C PRO A 267 26.84 2.59 -9.69
N GLU A 268 27.39 2.44 -10.90
CA GLU A 268 27.10 3.30 -12.05
C GLU A 268 25.64 3.24 -12.50
N LYS A 269 24.98 2.08 -12.36
CA LYS A 269 23.54 1.95 -12.68
C LYS A 269 22.69 2.77 -11.71
N LEU A 270 23.08 2.86 -10.45
CA LEU A 270 22.39 3.68 -9.44
C LEU A 270 22.65 5.17 -9.63
N VAL A 271 23.89 5.56 -9.98
CA VAL A 271 24.22 6.94 -10.36
C VAL A 271 23.39 7.38 -11.57
N ALA A 272 23.23 6.53 -12.59
CA ALA A 272 22.41 6.83 -13.76
C ALA A 272 20.93 7.04 -13.43
N ARG A 273 20.45 6.50 -12.30
CA ARG A 273 19.10 6.73 -11.76
C ARG A 273 18.98 8.01 -10.93
N GLY A 274 20.08 8.75 -10.75
CA GLY A 274 20.10 10.05 -10.07
C GLY A 274 20.45 10.00 -8.58
N TRP A 275 20.95 8.86 -8.07
CA TRP A 275 21.43 8.75 -6.70
C TRP A 275 22.83 9.38 -6.53
N ASP A 276 23.08 9.95 -5.35
CA ASP A 276 24.40 10.51 -5.03
C ASP A 276 25.50 9.43 -4.96
N ALA A 277 26.61 9.68 -5.64
CA ALA A 277 27.71 8.73 -5.78
C ALA A 277 28.48 8.48 -4.47
N GLN A 278 28.48 9.43 -3.52
CA GLN A 278 29.11 9.24 -2.23
C GLN A 278 28.22 8.41 -1.31
N PHE A 279 26.91 8.65 -1.32
CA PHE A 279 25.91 7.89 -0.59
C PHE A 279 25.88 6.41 -1.01
N ILE A 280 25.89 6.14 -2.33
CA ILE A 280 25.96 4.76 -2.87
C ILE A 280 27.16 4.01 -2.28
N ARG A 281 28.34 4.65 -2.30
CA ARG A 281 29.61 4.03 -1.88
C ARG A 281 29.76 3.83 -0.37
N ARG A 282 29.03 4.59 0.45
CA ARG A 282 29.23 4.59 1.91
C ARG A 282 28.09 3.93 2.66
N ASP A 283 26.85 4.26 2.31
CA ASP A 283 25.72 4.06 3.21
C ASP A 283 24.62 3.19 2.59
N MET A 284 24.40 3.29 1.28
CA MET A 284 23.24 2.69 0.61
C MET A 284 23.11 1.18 0.83
N ALA A 285 24.19 0.42 0.63
CA ALA A 285 24.19 -1.03 0.82
C ALA A 285 23.89 -1.41 2.27
N HIS A 286 24.52 -0.72 3.23
CA HIS A 286 24.29 -0.96 4.66
C HIS A 286 22.82 -0.70 5.02
N MET A 287 22.27 0.44 4.62
CA MET A 287 20.86 0.79 4.86
C MET A 287 19.91 -0.25 4.26
N ALA A 288 20.14 -0.70 3.03
CA ALA A 288 19.33 -1.74 2.40
C ALA A 288 19.37 -3.05 3.19
N THR A 289 20.56 -3.50 3.59
CA THR A 289 20.72 -4.75 4.34
C THR A 289 20.08 -4.69 5.73
N SER A 290 20.27 -3.59 6.46
CA SER A 290 19.64 -3.38 7.77
C SER A 290 18.12 -3.35 7.67
N ALA A 291 17.58 -2.75 6.61
CA ALA A 291 16.14 -2.67 6.38
C ALA A 291 15.53 -4.04 6.10
N VAL A 292 16.16 -4.82 5.22
CA VAL A 292 15.73 -6.20 4.92
C VAL A 292 15.78 -7.04 6.19
N ALA A 293 16.82 -6.93 7.00
CA ALA A 293 16.94 -7.66 8.27
C ALA A 293 15.88 -7.26 9.30
N ALA A 294 15.46 -5.99 9.34
CA ALA A 294 14.51 -5.48 10.34
C ALA A 294 13.10 -6.10 10.23
N GLY A 295 12.68 -6.56 9.05
CA GLY A 295 11.38 -7.20 8.82
C GLY A 295 10.14 -6.32 9.04
N SER A 296 10.33 -5.05 9.42
CA SER A 296 9.30 -4.03 9.52
C SER A 296 9.94 -2.64 9.61
N GLY A 297 9.18 -1.60 9.29
CA GLY A 297 9.64 -0.22 9.40
C GLY A 297 8.61 0.78 8.90
N ASN A 298 8.97 2.05 8.95
CA ASN A 298 8.06 3.16 8.60
C ASN A 298 8.70 4.24 7.70
N SER A 299 9.93 4.02 7.21
CA SER A 299 10.62 4.97 6.34
C SER A 299 10.36 4.68 4.86
N GLY A 300 9.79 5.66 4.15
CA GLY A 300 9.63 5.58 2.69
C GLY A 300 10.96 5.60 1.94
N ASP A 301 11.96 6.30 2.45
CA ASP A 301 13.27 6.44 1.80
C ASP A 301 14.04 5.13 1.78
N VAL A 302 13.95 4.36 2.86
CA VAL A 302 14.55 3.03 2.93
C VAL A 302 13.89 2.07 1.95
N VAL A 303 12.56 2.16 1.78
CA VAL A 303 11.85 1.37 0.77
C VAL A 303 12.30 1.72 -0.65
N ARG A 304 12.52 3.01 -0.92
CA ARG A 304 13.08 3.47 -2.20
C ARG A 304 14.47 2.91 -2.46
N ILE A 305 15.35 2.92 -1.45
CA ILE A 305 16.70 2.35 -1.56
C ILE A 305 16.63 0.87 -1.96
N VAL A 306 15.87 0.06 -1.22
CA VAL A 306 15.77 -1.39 -1.47
C VAL A 306 15.18 -1.68 -2.86
N THR A 307 14.12 -0.96 -3.23
CA THR A 307 13.44 -1.16 -4.52
C THR A 307 14.31 -0.73 -5.70
N ASP A 308 15.05 0.38 -5.60
CA ASP A 308 15.94 0.82 -6.68
C ASP A 308 17.16 -0.09 -6.86
N ILE A 309 17.70 -0.66 -5.78
CA ILE A 309 18.75 -1.68 -5.89
C ILE A 309 18.21 -2.93 -6.59
N ALA A 310 17.00 -3.36 -6.28
CA ALA A 310 16.38 -4.48 -6.99
C ALA A 310 16.12 -4.16 -8.48
N MET A 311 15.75 -2.91 -8.80
CA MET A 311 15.54 -2.47 -10.18
C MET A 311 16.80 -2.59 -11.06
N ILE A 312 18.01 -2.39 -10.51
CA ILE A 312 19.23 -2.50 -11.32
C ILE A 312 19.60 -3.96 -11.69
N LEU A 313 18.98 -4.93 -11.02
CA LEU A 313 19.09 -6.36 -11.29
C LEU A 313 18.04 -6.85 -12.30
N TRP A 314 17.06 -6.02 -12.65
CA TRP A 314 15.98 -6.35 -13.57
C TRP A 314 16.24 -5.72 -14.94
N ASP A 315 16.33 -6.55 -15.98
CA ASP A 315 16.57 -6.10 -17.36
C ASP A 315 15.26 -5.84 -18.14
N GLY A 316 14.10 -6.15 -17.55
CA GLY A 316 12.79 -5.96 -18.16
C GLY A 316 12.15 -4.61 -17.86
N THR A 317 10.84 -4.51 -18.14
CA THR A 317 10.06 -3.30 -17.87
C THR A 317 9.50 -3.29 -16.45
N THR A 318 9.14 -2.12 -15.92
CA THR A 318 8.49 -2.02 -14.60
C THR A 318 7.10 -2.66 -14.56
N ALA A 319 6.42 -2.76 -15.71
CA ALA A 319 5.09 -3.37 -15.78
C ALA A 319 5.14 -4.89 -15.56
N GLU A 320 6.24 -5.53 -15.95
CA GLU A 320 6.44 -6.98 -15.77
C GLU A 320 6.65 -7.35 -14.29
N LEU A 321 7.06 -6.39 -13.45
CA LEU A 321 7.28 -6.61 -12.01
C LEU A 321 5.99 -6.81 -11.21
N ASP A 322 4.84 -6.47 -11.79
CA ASP A 322 3.53 -6.67 -11.15
C ASP A 322 3.19 -8.17 -10.99
N GLU A 323 3.84 -9.07 -11.74
CA GLU A 323 3.65 -10.52 -11.60
C GLU A 323 4.98 -11.28 -11.51
N THR A 324 5.12 -12.10 -10.46
CA THR A 324 6.22 -13.07 -10.31
C THR A 324 5.69 -14.50 -10.31
N THR A 325 6.60 -15.47 -10.24
CA THR A 325 6.26 -16.90 -10.07
C THR A 325 6.94 -17.55 -8.87
N PHE A 326 7.58 -16.76 -8.02
CA PHE A 326 8.37 -17.25 -6.89
C PHE A 326 7.51 -17.96 -5.84
N TRP A 327 6.32 -17.43 -5.55
CA TRP A 327 5.50 -17.93 -4.44
C TRP A 327 4.73 -19.20 -4.78
N ARG A 328 4.28 -19.34 -6.03
CA ARG A 328 3.45 -20.47 -6.49
C ARG A 328 4.18 -21.79 -6.69
N TYR A 329 5.51 -21.78 -6.74
CA TYR A 329 6.31 -23.00 -6.88
C TYR A 329 6.95 -23.36 -5.54
N ASP A 330 7.10 -24.67 -5.32
CA ASP A 330 7.86 -25.18 -4.18
C ASP A 330 9.32 -24.79 -4.33
N ASP A 331 9.98 -24.55 -3.18
CA ASP A 331 11.33 -24.02 -3.15
C ASP A 331 12.26 -24.94 -3.96
N PRO A 332 12.90 -24.46 -5.04
CA PRO A 332 14.11 -25.11 -5.46
C PRO A 332 15.11 -24.96 -4.31
N VAL A 333 15.82 -26.02 -3.98
CA VAL A 333 16.98 -25.95 -3.08
C VAL A 333 17.99 -25.02 -3.76
N GLU A 334 17.92 -23.72 -3.48
CA GLU A 334 18.85 -22.74 -4.04
C GLU A 334 20.22 -22.98 -3.40
N SER A 335 21.09 -23.64 -4.15
CA SER A 335 22.51 -23.85 -3.81
C SER A 335 23.37 -22.62 -4.12
N SER A 336 22.81 -21.61 -4.79
CA SER A 336 23.49 -20.36 -5.13
C SER A 336 23.40 -19.36 -3.98
N PRO A 337 24.50 -18.67 -3.62
CA PRO A 337 24.47 -17.59 -2.64
C PRO A 337 23.79 -16.31 -3.17
N VAL A 338 23.56 -16.22 -4.48
CA VAL A 338 22.94 -15.06 -5.14
C VAL A 338 21.59 -15.45 -5.71
N LEU A 339 20.57 -14.66 -5.39
CA LEU A 339 19.19 -14.84 -5.83
C LEU A 339 19.03 -14.49 -7.32
N SER A 340 18.11 -15.19 -7.99
CA SER A 340 17.67 -14.78 -9.33
C SER A 340 16.94 -13.41 -9.28
N PRO A 341 16.96 -12.61 -10.37
CA PRO A 341 16.22 -11.34 -10.41
C PRO A 341 14.73 -11.49 -10.08
N MET A 342 14.09 -12.58 -10.54
CA MET A 342 12.69 -12.89 -10.24
C MET A 342 12.44 -13.11 -8.74
N ALA A 343 13.33 -13.87 -8.07
CA ALA A 343 13.25 -14.08 -6.63
C ALA A 343 13.48 -12.79 -5.85
N VAL A 344 14.46 -11.96 -6.27
CA VAL A 344 14.69 -10.63 -5.68
C VAL A 344 13.43 -9.77 -5.79
N VAL A 345 12.81 -9.68 -6.96
CA VAL A 345 11.57 -8.90 -7.16
C VAL A 345 10.46 -9.40 -6.25
N ALA A 346 10.23 -10.72 -6.18
CA ALA A 346 9.18 -11.30 -5.35
C ALA A 346 9.37 -11.04 -3.85
N LEU A 347 10.60 -11.19 -3.35
CA LEU A 347 10.94 -10.96 -1.95
C LEU A 347 10.92 -9.45 -1.63
N VAL A 348 11.36 -8.59 -2.55
CA VAL A 348 11.28 -7.13 -2.36
C VAL A 348 9.84 -6.66 -2.34
N LYS A 349 8.93 -7.22 -3.16
CA LYS A 349 7.48 -6.95 -3.05
C LYS A 349 6.93 -7.32 -1.67
N CYS A 350 7.38 -8.45 -1.11
CA CYS A 350 7.05 -8.84 0.26
C CYS A 350 7.66 -7.89 1.30
N PHE A 351 8.89 -7.43 1.12
CA PHE A 351 9.47 -6.38 1.96
C PHE A 351 8.66 -5.08 1.90
N VAL A 352 8.22 -4.63 0.72
CA VAL A 352 7.34 -3.45 0.59
C VAL A 352 6.03 -3.68 1.35
N LEU A 353 5.47 -4.89 1.28
CA LEU A 353 4.29 -5.28 2.05
C LEU A 353 4.53 -5.20 3.58
N GLU A 354 5.66 -5.72 4.09
CA GLU A 354 6.05 -5.63 5.50
C GLU A 354 6.12 -4.17 5.98
N TRP A 355 6.64 -3.27 5.13
CA TRP A 355 6.82 -1.84 5.41
C TRP A 355 5.59 -0.99 5.07
N SER A 356 4.57 -1.58 4.47
CA SER A 356 3.28 -0.93 4.19
C SER A 356 2.52 -0.76 5.49
N VAL A 357 1.67 0.27 5.56
CA VAL A 357 0.89 0.55 6.76
C VAL A 357 -0.57 0.71 6.42
N ASP A 358 -1.40 0.51 7.43
CA ASP A 358 -2.81 0.76 7.27
C ASP A 358 -3.13 2.25 7.22
N LEU A 359 -4.03 2.59 6.31
CA LEU A 359 -4.78 3.83 6.41
C LEU A 359 -6.02 3.56 7.27
N ASP A 360 -6.18 4.36 8.32
CA ASP A 360 -7.36 4.28 9.17
C ASP A 360 -8.61 4.78 8.43
N TYR A 361 -9.34 3.86 7.79
CA TYR A 361 -10.56 4.17 7.07
C TYR A 361 -11.65 4.81 7.94
N GLN A 362 -11.61 4.66 9.28
CA GLN A 362 -12.58 5.33 10.16
C GLN A 362 -12.51 6.86 10.05
N MET A 363 -11.38 7.42 9.61
CA MET A 363 -11.26 8.84 9.27
C MET A 363 -12.31 9.31 8.27
N TYR A 364 -12.80 8.43 7.39
CA TYR A 364 -13.87 8.76 6.47
C TYR A 364 -15.18 9.11 7.20
N HIS A 365 -15.42 8.57 8.39
CA HIS A 365 -16.61 8.86 9.19
C HIS A 365 -16.43 10.07 10.12
N ASP A 366 -15.19 10.43 10.44
CA ASP A 366 -14.87 11.56 11.32
C ASP A 366 -15.06 12.93 10.65
N LEU A 367 -15.13 12.97 9.30
CA LEU A 367 -15.07 14.20 8.52
C LEU A 367 -16.40 14.56 7.84
N PRO A 368 -16.72 15.87 7.70
CA PRO A 368 -17.90 16.32 6.97
C PRO A 368 -17.77 16.02 5.47
N LEU A 369 -18.91 16.02 4.76
CA LEU A 369 -18.98 15.69 3.33
C LEU A 369 -18.19 16.67 2.44
N GLU A 370 -18.23 17.96 2.80
CA GLU A 370 -17.55 19.04 2.08
C GLU A 370 -16.54 19.74 3.00
N LEU A 371 -15.38 20.03 2.44
CA LEU A 371 -14.22 20.59 3.13
C LEU A 371 -13.57 21.67 2.25
N TYR A 372 -12.89 22.62 2.86
CA TYR A 372 -12.05 23.59 2.14
C TYR A 372 -10.59 23.20 2.25
N LEU A 373 -9.90 23.01 1.12
CA LEU A 373 -8.47 22.74 1.05
C LEU A 373 -7.72 23.98 0.59
N GLY A 374 -6.65 24.39 1.28
CA GLY A 374 -5.79 25.48 0.83
C GLY A 374 -4.43 25.52 1.48
#